data_AF-A0A0J6NX32-F1
#
_entry.id   AF-A0A0J6NX32-F1
#
_cell.length_a   1.000
_cell.length_b   1.000
_cell.length_c   1.000
_cell.angle_alpha   90.00
_cell.angle_beta   90.00
_cell.angle_gamma   90.00
#
_symmetry.space_group_name_H-M   'P 1'
#
loop_
_entity.id
_entity.type
_entity.pdbx_description
1 polymer ?
#
loop_
_entity_poly.entity_id
_entity_poly.type
_entity_poly.pdbx_seq_one_letter_code
_entity_poly.pdbx_strand_id
1 'polypeptide(L)' 'MKENLYVIRENEMSAVLTELAFLDNSADYEKLASESGRQIATEAIYAGILDYYEWKGFNVSKYRLAK' A
#
# COMPACT_ATOMS: atom_id res chain seq x y z
N MET A 1 -2.45 19.85 7.80
CA MET A 1 -3.70 19.87 7.00
C MET A 1 -3.92 18.47 6.48
N LYS A 2 -5.12 17.89 6.60
CA LYS A 2 -5.47 16.66 5.86
C LYS A 2 -5.82 17.10 4.45
N GLU A 3 -5.17 16.54 3.43
CA GLU A 3 -5.52 16.83 2.04
C GLU A 3 -6.95 16.36 1.77
N ASN A 4 -7.73 17.22 1.10
CA ASN A 4 -9.15 16.99 0.86
C ASN A 4 -9.38 16.18 -0.43
N LEU A 5 -8.77 15.00 -0.50
CA LEU A 5 -8.78 14.14 -1.68
C LEU A 5 -10.18 13.55 -1.88
N TYR A 6 -10.85 13.93 -2.97
CA TYR A 6 -12.20 13.47 -3.32
C TYR A 6 -12.32 11.93 -3.27
N VAL A 7 -11.32 11.24 -3.83
CA VAL A 7 -11.28 9.77 -3.92
C VAL A 7 -11.27 9.06 -2.58
N ILE A 8 -10.80 9.73 -1.51
CA ILE A 8 -10.83 9.20 -0.15
C ILE A 8 -12.05 9.71 0.62
N ARG A 9 -12.43 10.98 0.41
CA ARG A 9 -13.53 11.62 1.14
C ARG A 9 -14.90 11.02 0.82
N GLU A 10 -15.16 10.74 -0.46
CA GLU A 10 -16.48 10.28 -0.93
C GLU A 10 -16.60 8.74 -0.97
N ASN A 11 -15.71 8.02 -0.29
CA ASN A 11 -15.75 6.56 -0.27
C ASN A 11 -16.65 6.06 0.88
N GLU A 12 -17.57 5.14 0.57
CA GLU A 12 -18.45 4.51 1.57
C GLU A 12 -17.76 3.40 2.37
N MET A 13 -16.57 2.96 1.93
CA MET A 13 -15.72 1.99 2.60
C MET A 13 -14.40 2.62 3.09
N SER A 14 -13.69 1.94 4.00
CA SER A 14 -12.38 2.39 4.46
C SER A 14 -11.39 2.49 3.30
N ALA A 15 -10.83 3.68 3.10
CA ALA A 15 -9.96 4.00 1.97
C ALA A 15 -8.71 4.77 2.41
N VAL A 16 -7.59 4.48 1.74
CA VAL A 16 -6.32 5.20 1.86
C VAL A 16 -5.73 5.40 0.47
N LEU A 17 -5.01 6.51 0.28
CA LEU A 17 -4.17 6.76 -0.89
C LEU A 17 -2.74 6.86 -0.37
N THR A 18 -1.84 6.07 -0.96
CA THR A 18 -0.43 6.02 -0.56
C THR A 18 0.43 6.45 -1.74
N GLU A 19 1.19 7.52 -1.55
CA GLU A 19 2.28 7.89 -2.46
C GLU A 19 3.46 6.94 -2.23
N LEU A 20 3.81 6.13 -3.23
CA LEU A 20 4.83 5.08 -3.08
C LEU A 20 6.26 5.63 -3.14
N ALA A 21 6.48 6.69 -3.91
CA ALA A 21 7.79 7.26 -4.19
C ALA A 21 7.64 8.65 -4.83
N PHE A 22 8.66 9.50 -4.73
CA PHE A 22 8.72 10.76 -5.47
C PHE A 22 9.41 10.56 -6.83
N LEU A 23 8.74 10.90 -7.93
CA LEU A 23 9.29 10.73 -9.29
C LEU A 23 10.44 11.68 -9.62
N ASP A 24 10.49 12.84 -8.98
CA ASP A 24 11.54 13.86 -9.14
C ASP A 24 12.75 13.61 -8.24
N ASN A 25 12.69 12.60 -7.37
CA ASN A 25 13.83 12.09 -6.62
C ASN A 25 14.44 10.89 -7.37
N SER A 26 15.70 11.01 -7.78
CA SER A 26 16.36 9.98 -8.61
C SER A 26 16.42 8.60 -7.94
N ALA A 27 16.68 8.54 -6.64
CA ALA A 27 16.80 7.27 -5.92
C ALA A 27 15.44 6.57 -5.75
N ASP A 28 14.36 7.35 -5.60
CA ASP A 28 13.00 6.83 -5.50
C ASP A 28 12.45 6.43 -6.87
N TYR A 29 12.73 7.22 -7.90
CA TYR A 29 12.45 6.87 -9.28
C TYR A 29 13.09 5.54 -9.68
N GLU A 30 14.37 5.32 -9.37
CA GLU A 30 15.07 4.07 -9.69
C GLU A 30 14.40 2.84 -9.07
N LYS A 31 13.96 2.96 -7.81
CA LYS A 31 13.20 1.88 -7.14
C LYS A 31 11.90 1.60 -7.87
N LEU A 32 11.11 2.63 -8.18
CA LEU A 32 9.81 2.48 -8.84
C LEU A 32 9.92 2.03 -10.32
N ALA A 33 10.99 2.42 -11.01
CA ALA A 33 11.26 2.05 -12.40
C ALA A 33 11.64 0.57 -12.54
N SER A 34 12.23 -0.03 -11.52
CA SER A 34 12.59 -1.45 -11.50
C SER A 34 11.39 -2.37 -11.25
N GLU A 35 11.38 -3.56 -11.87
CA GLU A 35 10.38 -4.59 -11.59
C GLU A 35 10.45 -5.06 -10.13
N SER A 36 11.66 -5.29 -9.62
CA SER A 36 11.88 -5.73 -8.24
C SER A 36 11.40 -4.71 -7.21
N GLY A 37 11.64 -3.42 -7.42
CA GLY A 37 11.15 -2.38 -6.53
C GLY A 37 9.63 -2.27 -6.53
N ARG A 38 8.96 -2.41 -7.68
CA ARG A 38 7.49 -2.50 -7.74
C ARG A 38 6.96 -3.76 -7.07
N GLN A 39 7.65 -4.88 -7.19
CA GLN A 39 7.28 -6.13 -6.51
C GLN A 39 7.35 -5.94 -4.99
N ILE A 40 8.43 -5.37 -4.46
CA ILE A 40 8.58 -5.08 -3.03
C ILE A 40 7.48 -4.14 -2.53
N ALA A 41 7.19 -3.06 -3.26
CA ALA A 41 6.11 -2.15 -2.91
C ALA A 41 4.75 -2.85 -2.87
N THR A 42 4.48 -3.74 -3.84
CA THR A 42 3.25 -4.53 -3.91
C THR A 42 3.13 -5.50 -2.74
N GLU A 43 4.21 -6.20 -2.37
CA GLU A 43 4.24 -7.11 -1.23
C GLU A 43 4.00 -6.37 0.08
N ALA A 44 4.56 -5.16 0.24
CA ALA A 44 4.33 -4.31 1.40
C ALA A 44 2.86 -3.85 1.50
N ILE A 45 2.26 -3.41 0.39
CA ILE A 45 0.84 -3.03 0.34
C ILE A 45 -0.04 -4.24 0.69
N TYR A 46 0.25 -5.40 0.10
CA TYR A 46 -0.48 -6.64 0.37
C TYR A 46 -0.40 -7.04 1.85
N ALA A 47 0.79 -7.01 2.45
CA ALA A 47 0.98 -7.27 3.88
C ALA A 47 0.17 -6.31 4.76
N GLY A 48 0.20 -5.00 4.45
CA GLY A 48 -0.56 -3.99 5.19
C GLY A 48 -2.09 -4.17 5.10
N ILE A 49 -2.60 -4.63 3.95
CA ILE A 49 -4.02 -4.99 3.80
C ILE A 49 -4.36 -6.18 4.70
N LEU A 50 -3.52 -7.22 4.72
CA LEU A 50 -3.74 -8.38 5.61
C LEU A 50 -3.69 -7.98 7.09
N ASP A 51 -2.76 -7.11 7.49
CA ASP A 51 -2.67 -6.56 8.85
C ASP A 51 -3.95 -5.82 9.24
N TYR A 52 -4.51 -5.02 8.32
CA TYR A 52 -5.79 -4.33 8.55
C TYR A 52 -6.94 -5.31 8.79
N TYR A 53 -7.05 -6.37 7.99
CA TYR A 53 -8.09 -7.39 8.17
C TYR A 53 -7.89 -8.22 9.44
N GLU A 54 -6.65 -8.55 9.79
CA GLU A 54 -6.34 -9.21 11.06
C GLU A 54 -6.74 -8.34 12.25
N TRP A 55 -6.41 -7.05 12.21
CA TRP A 55 -6.85 -6.07 13.22
C TRP A 55 -8.38 -5.96 13.32
N LYS A 56 -9.10 -6.13 12.20
CA LYS A 56 -10.57 -6.21 12.17
C LYS A 56 -11.15 -7.54 12.67
N GLY A 57 -10.30 -8.51 13.05
CA GLY A 57 -10.72 -9.79 13.62
C GLY A 57 -10.88 -10.94 12.61
N PHE A 58 -10.43 -10.76 11.36
CA PHE A 58 -10.45 -11.83 10.36
C PHE A 58 -9.21 -12.72 10.46
N ASN A 59 -9.38 -14.04 10.27
CA ASN A 59 -8.23 -14.95 10.18
C ASN A 59 -7.64 -14.91 8.77
N VAL A 60 -6.45 -14.33 8.66
CA VAL A 60 -5.74 -14.16 7.37
C VAL A 60 -4.50 -15.04 7.20
N SER A 61 -4.23 -15.94 8.16
CA SER A 61 -2.99 -16.73 8.24
C SER A 61 -2.61 -17.44 6.94
N LYS A 62 -3.59 -18.06 6.26
CA LYS A 62 -3.39 -18.78 4.99
C LYS A 62 -3.04 -17.90 3.79
N TYR A 63 -3.21 -16.59 3.90
CA TYR A 63 -2.97 -15.62 2.81
C TYR A 63 -1.61 -14.92 2.92
N ARG A 64 -0.93 -15.04 4.07
CA ARG A 64 0.40 -14.47 4.26
C ARG A 64 1.38 -15.15 3.31
N LEU A 65 2.26 -14.36 2.69
CA LEU A 65 3.34 -14.88 1.86
C LEU A 65 4.25 -15.75 2.73
N ALA A 66 4.61 -16.94 2.26
CA ALA A 66 5.64 -17.75 2.90
C ALA A 66 6.96 -16.98 2.81
N LYS A 67 7.66 -16.86 3.94
CA LYS A 67 9.04 -16.34 3.97
C LYS A 67 10.02 -17.40 3.46
#